data_AF-A0A3D9SXV8-F1
#
_entry.id   AF-A0A3D9SXV8-F1
#
_cell.length_a   1.000
_cell.length_b   1.000
_cell.length_c   1.000
_cell.angle_alpha   90.00
_cell.angle_beta   90.00
_cell.angle_gamma   90.00
#
_symmetry.space_group_name_H-M   'P 1'
#
loop_
_entity.id
_entity.type
_entity.pdbx_description
1 polymer ?
#
loop_
_entity_poly.entity_id
_entity_poly.type
_entity_poly.pdbx_seq_one_letter_code
_entity_poly.pdbx_strand_id
1 'polypeptide(L)' 'MALSMEEQRILAEIETRLAQDDPGLAGRLSGMTRARRRRRVRRGATAVAAVVLLVLVVMAVT' A
#
# COMPACT_ATOMS: atom_id res chain seq x y z
N MET A 1 -4.76 3.15 -10.79
CA MET A 1 -4.32 2.14 -11.76
C MET A 1 -3.77 0.95 -10.99
N ALA A 2 -4.39 -0.22 -11.17
CA ALA A 2 -3.79 -1.47 -10.74
C ALA A 2 -2.72 -1.86 -11.78
N LEU A 3 -1.57 -2.36 -11.33
CA LEU A 3 -0.56 -2.93 -12.23
C LEU A 3 -1.18 -4.12 -12.97
N SER A 4 -0.90 -4.23 -14.27
CA SER A 4 -1.17 -5.44 -15.04
C SER A 4 -0.46 -6.65 -14.44
N MET A 5 -1.00 -7.86 -14.67
CA MET A 5 -0.38 -9.10 -14.19
C MET A 5 1.05 -9.27 -14.71
N GLU A 6 1.32 -8.83 -15.94
CA GLU A 6 2.66 -8.89 -16.53
C GLU A 6 3.62 -7.94 -15.81
N GLU A 7 3.17 -6.73 -15.49
CA GLU A 7 3.99 -5.77 -14.73
C GLU A 7 4.30 -6.29 -13.33
N GLN A 8 3.35 -6.99 -12.69
CA GLN A 8 3.56 -7.64 -11.39
C GLN A 8 4.57 -8.79 -11.49
N ARG A 9 4.53 -9.58 -12.57
CA ARG A 9 5.50 -10.65 -12.83
C ARG A 9 6.91 -10.09 -12.98
N ILE A 10 7.08 -9.05 -13.79
CA ILE A 10 8.38 -8.40 -14.01
C ILE A 10 8.93 -7.85 -12.68
N LEU A 11 8.09 -7.21 -11.87
CA LEU A 11 8.48 -6.73 -10.54
C LEU A 11 8.92 -7.87 -9.62
N ALA A 12 8.21 -8.99 -9.60
CA ALA A 12 8.58 -10.15 -8.78
C ALA A 12 9.91 -10.76 -9.22
N GLU A 13 10.19 -10.78 -10.52
CA GLU A 13 11.46 -11.25 -11.06
C GLU A 13 12.62 -10.30 -10.68
N ILE A 14 12.40 -8.99 -10.77
CA ILE A 14 13.38 -7.98 -10.32
C ILE A 14 13.67 -8.13 -8.83
N GLU A 15 12.65 -8.29 -7.98
CA GLU A 15 12.84 -8.49 -6.54
C GLU A 15 13.65 -9.77 -6.25
N THR A 16 13.40 -10.85 -7.00
CA THR A 16 14.10 -12.13 -6.85
C THR A 16 15.59 -11.99 -7.22
N ARG A 17 15.88 -11.38 -8.37
CA ARG A 17 17.27 -11.15 -8.82
C ARG A 17 18.00 -10.18 -7.89
N LEU A 18 17.34 -9.11 -7.47
CA LEU A 18 17.92 -8.13 -6.56
C LEU A 18 18.24 -8.72 -5.18
N ALA A 19 17.41 -9.63 -4.66
CA ALA A 19 17.70 -10.32 -3.42
C ALA A 19 18.92 -11.25 -3.50
N GLN A 20 19.23 -11.76 -4.70
CA GLN A 20 20.41 -12.57 -4.96
C GLN A 20 21.67 -11.69 -5.12
N ASP A 21 21.56 -10.57 -5.84
CA ASP A 21 22.69 -9.68 -6.14
C ASP A 21 23.08 -8.79 -4.94
N ASP A 22 22.10 -8.22 -4.24
CA ASP A 22 22.30 -7.36 -3.07
C ASP A 22 21.14 -7.51 -2.05
N PRO A 23 21.28 -8.43 -1.07
CA PRO A 23 20.25 -8.67 -0.06
C PRO A 23 20.01 -7.46 0.84
N GLY A 24 21.00 -6.59 1.04
CA GLY A 24 20.88 -5.39 1.86
C GLY A 24 19.98 -4.36 1.20
N LEU A 25 20.19 -4.12 -0.10
CA LEU A 25 19.35 -3.23 -0.89
C LEU A 25 17.93 -3.77 -1.04
N ALA A 26 17.78 -5.07 -1.30
CA ALA A 26 16.48 -5.73 -1.38
C ALA A 26 15.67 -5.53 -0.09
N GLY A 27 16.29 -5.76 1.08
CA GLY A 27 15.64 -5.55 2.38
C GLY A 27 15.17 -4.11 2.59
N ARG A 28 15.99 -3.11 2.21
CA ARG A 28 15.66 -1.69 2.32
C ARG A 28 14.48 -1.30 1.41
N LEU A 29 14.46 -1.81 0.18
CA LEU A 29 13.38 -1.54 -0.78
C LEU A 29 12.07 -2.21 -0.35
N SER A 30 12.09 -3.47 0.07
CA SER A 30 10.92 -4.15 0.60
C SER A 30 10.36 -3.43 1.84
N GLY A 31 11.23 -2.94 2.73
CA GLY A 31 10.85 -2.13 3.88
C GLY A 31 10.14 -0.83 3.49
N MET A 32 10.67 -0.12 2.48
CA MET A 32 10.08 1.12 1.96
C MET A 32 8.72 0.87 1.29
N THR A 33 8.59 -0.21 0.51
CA THR A 33 7.34 -0.63 -0.13
C THR A 33 6.28 -0.96 0.92
N ARG A 34 6.63 -1.71 1.97
CA ARG A 34 5.72 -2.00 3.10
C ARG A 34 5.30 -0.75 3.85
N ALA A 35 6.21 0.19 4.09
CA ALA A 35 5.90 1.47 4.74
C ALA A 35 4.95 2.34 3.90
N ARG A 36 5.18 2.42 2.58
CA ARG A 36 4.28 3.11 1.64
C ARG A 36 2.89 2.44 1.60
N ARG A 37 2.84 1.10 1.55
CA ARG A 37 1.58 0.33 1.56
C ARG A 37 0.81 0.56 2.87
N ARG A 38 1.48 0.48 4.02
CA ARG A 38 0.88 0.80 5.33
C ARG A 38 0.35 2.22 5.41
N ARG A 39 1.08 3.22 4.90
CA ARG A 39 0.60 4.62 4.85
C ARG A 39 -0.63 4.77 3.96
N ARG A 40 -0.67 4.12 2.79
CA ARG A 40 -1.84 4.14 1.90
C ARG A 40 -3.06 3.49 2.54
N VAL A 41 -2.89 2.32 3.16
CA VAL A 41 -3.98 1.61 3.87
C VAL A 41 -4.50 2.46 5.04
N ARG A 42 -3.61 3.06 5.83
CA ARG A 42 -4.01 3.96 6.93
C ARG A 42 -4.78 5.17 6.42
N ARG A 43 -4.31 5.83 5.36
CA ARG A 43 -5.01 6.98 4.77
C ARG A 43 -6.39 6.60 4.21
N GLY A 44 -6.50 5.44 3.56
CA GLY A 44 -7.79 4.91 3.11
C GLY A 44 -8.73 4.63 4.29
N ALA A 45 -8.24 3.96 5.33
CA ALA A 45 -9.03 3.66 6.53
C ALA A 45 -9.50 4.95 7.25
N THR A 46 -8.64 5.97 7.37
CA THR A 46 -9.03 7.26 7.97
C THR A 46 -10.07 8.00 7.13
N ALA A 47 -9.98 7.93 5.80
CA ALA A 47 -10.97 8.55 4.92
C ALA A 47 -12.34 7.87 5.04
N VAL A 48 -12.36 6.52 5.05
CA VAL A 48 -13.59 5.75 5.28
C VAL A 48 -14.18 6.06 6.65
N ALA A 49 -13.36 6.07 7.71
CA ALA A 49 -13.81 6.40 9.05
C ALA A 49 -14.39 7.82 9.15
N ALA A 50 -13.77 8.80 8.48
CA ALA A 50 -14.27 10.17 8.44
C ALA A 50 -15.63 10.27 7.74
N VAL A 51 -15.81 9.56 6.62
CA VAL A 51 -17.09 9.50 5.90
C VAL A 51 -18.17 8.86 6.77
N VAL A 52 -17.87 7.72 7.42
CA VAL A 52 -18.82 7.05 8.33
C VAL A 52 -19.21 7.96 9.48
N LEU A 53 -18.23 8.64 10.11
CA LEU A 53 -18.49 9.58 11.19
C LEU A 53 -19.41 10.73 10.73
N LEU A 54 -19.14 11.28 9.55
CA LEU A 54 -19.94 12.38 8.98
C LEU A 54 -21.39 11.95 8.72
N VAL A 55 -21.60 10.74 8.18
CA VAL A 55 -22.95 10.17 7.98
C VAL A 55 -23.69 10.01 9.31
N LEU A 56 -23.02 9.52 10.35
CA LEU A 56 -23.62 9.37 11.67
C LEU A 56 -24.00 10.72 12.28
N VAL A 57 -23.15 11.74 12.14
CA VAL A 57 -23.44 13.10 12.62
C VAL A 57 -24.65 13.68 11.89
N VAL A 58 -24.73 13.53 10.56
CA VAL A 58 -25.89 14.00 9.79
C VAL A 58 -27.17 13.30 10.26
N MET A 59 -27.15 11.98 10.39
CA MET A 59 -28.31 11.20 10.88
C MET A 59 -28.72 11.54 12.31
N ALA A 60 -27.79 11.98 13.16
CA ALA A 60 -28.09 12.36 14.54
C ALA A 60 -28.70 13.78 14.65
N VAL A 61 -28.48 14.63 13.64
CA VAL A 61 -28.93 16.04 13.63
C VAL A 61 -30.23 16.22 12.85
N THR A 62 -30.57 15.28 11.96
CA THR A 62 -31.87 15.20 11.25
C THR A 62 -32.90 14.43 12.06
#